data_AF-A0A7Y1SQI8-F1
#
_entry.id   AF-A0A7Y1SQI8-F1
#
_cell.length_a   1.000
_cell.length_b   1.000
_cell.length_c   1.000
_cell.angle_alpha   90.00
_cell.angle_beta   90.00
_cell.angle_gamma   90.00
#
_symmetry.space_group_name_H-M   'P 1'
#
loop_
_entity.id
_entity.type
_entity.pdbx_description
1 polymer ?
#
loop_
_entity_poly.entity_id
_entity_poly.type
_entity_poly.pdbx_seq_one_letter_code
_entity_poly.pdbx_strand_id
1 'polypeptide(L)'
;MVWKRVGAIAGAVGATMALIVGGAALKWYVWDVAIQQADEPDRSMLFWGIPIAFVGVAALAIGIAVGTATYRHWRGRITNDAGS
;
A
#
# COMPACT_ATOMS: atom_id res chain seq x y z
N MET A 1 -3.91 10.25 26.29
CA MET A 1 -3.45 11.00 25.09
C MET A 1 -2.34 10.29 24.31
N VAL A 2 -1.33 9.68 24.96
CA VAL A 2 -0.20 9.00 24.29
C VAL A 2 -0.64 7.84 23.38
N TRP A 3 -1.50 6.94 23.86
CA TRP A 3 -1.99 5.78 23.11
C TRP A 3 -2.65 6.11 21.76
N LYS A 4 -3.37 7.24 21.67
CA LYS A 4 -3.98 7.70 20.40
C LYS A 4 -2.93 8.14 19.38
N ARG A 5 -1.83 8.76 19.84
CA ARG A 5 -0.71 9.17 18.96
C ARG A 5 0.07 7.98 18.45
N VAL A 6 0.32 6.99 19.31
CA VAL A 6 1.00 5.73 18.94
C VAL A 6 0.21 4.97 17.89
N GLY A 7 -1.11 4.84 18.05
CA GLY A 7 -1.97 4.21 17.05
C GLY A 7 -1.95 4.92 15.68
N ALA A 8 -1.92 6.25 15.66
CA ALA A 8 -1.84 7.02 14.43
C ALA A 8 -0.48 6.85 13.71
N ILE A 9 0.61 6.79 14.46
CA ILE A 9 1.96 6.56 13.91
C ILE A 9 2.07 5.13 13.37
N ALA A 10 1.60 4.13 14.12
CA ALA A 10 1.58 2.74 13.67
C ALA A 10 0.74 2.57 12.39
N GLY A 11 -0.42 3.24 12.32
CA GLY A 11 -1.25 3.29 11.11
C GLY A 11 -0.52 3.91 9.91
N ALA A 12 0.19 5.03 10.12
CA ALA A 12 0.98 5.68 9.07
C ALA A 12 2.12 4.78 8.55
N VAL A 13 2.87 4.15 9.47
CA VAL A 13 3.95 3.23 9.11
C VAL A 13 3.41 2.02 8.36
N GLY A 14 2.34 1.41 8.87
CA GLY A 14 1.67 0.28 8.22
C GLY A 14 1.16 0.63 6.82
N ALA A 15 0.58 1.82 6.66
CA ALA A 15 0.13 2.31 5.35
C ALA A 15 1.29 2.46 4.37
N THR A 16 2.40 3.08 4.79
CA THR A 16 3.60 3.25 3.95
C THR A 16 4.19 1.90 3.55
N MET A 17 4.30 0.95 4.49
CA MET A 17 4.79 -0.39 4.18
C MET A 17 3.87 -1.12 3.20
N ALA A 18 2.55 -1.03 3.39
CA ALA A 18 1.57 -1.63 2.48
C ALA A 18 1.67 -1.04 1.06
N LEU A 19 1.93 0.26 0.94
CA LEU A 19 2.16 0.90 -0.36
C LEU A 19 3.43 0.41 -1.05
N ILE A 20 4.55 0.31 -0.30
CA ILE A 20 5.84 -0.13 -0.83
C ILE A 20 5.75 -1.59 -1.28
N VAL A 21 5.25 -2.47 -0.41
CA VAL A 21 5.15 -3.90 -0.69
C VAL A 21 4.16 -4.16 -1.82
N GLY A 22 2.99 -3.50 -1.79
CA GLY A 22 1.99 -3.64 -2.84
C GLY A 22 2.47 -3.14 -4.20
N GLY A 23 3.16 -1.99 -4.22
CA GLY A 23 3.77 -1.45 -5.43
C GLY A 23 4.89 -2.33 -5.98
N ALA A 24 5.74 -2.89 -5.12
CA ALA A 24 6.80 -3.81 -5.51
C ALA A 24 6.24 -5.11 -6.11
N ALA A 25 5.20 -5.68 -5.48
CA ALA A 25 4.51 -6.87 -5.97
C ALA A 25 3.88 -6.63 -7.36
N LEU A 26 3.24 -5.47 -7.58
CA LEU A 26 2.72 -5.12 -8.89
C LEU A 26 3.82 -4.93 -9.93
N LYS A 27 4.90 -4.21 -9.59
CA LYS A 27 6.01 -4.02 -10.51
C LYS A 27 6.58 -5.36 -10.94
N TRP A 28 6.84 -6.25 -9.99
CA TRP A 28 7.36 -7.59 -10.26
C TRP A 28 6.43 -8.36 -11.19
N TYR A 29 5.12 -8.38 -10.90
CA TYR A 29 4.16 -9.07 -11.76
C TYR A 29 4.09 -8.48 -13.18
N VAL A 30 3.96 -7.15 -13.30
CA VAL A 30 3.81 -6.51 -14.61
C VAL A 30 5.09 -6.62 -15.43
N TRP A 31 6.24 -6.34 -14.82
CA TRP A 31 7.52 -6.25 -15.53
C TRP A 31 8.19 -7.61 -15.71
N ASP A 32 8.30 -8.40 -14.64
CA ASP A 32 9.07 -9.65 -14.65
C ASP A 32 8.22 -10.86 -15.08
N VAL A 33 6.91 -10.86 -14.80
CA VAL A 33 6.03 -11.98 -15.17
C VAL A 33 5.28 -11.71 -16.47
N ALA A 34 4.62 -10.56 -16.63
CA ALA A 34 3.77 -10.30 -17.80
C ALA A 34 4.55 -9.82 -19.03
N ILE A 35 5.55 -8.94 -18.86
CA ILE A 35 6.31 -8.38 -19.99
C ILE A 35 7.49 -9.29 -20.37
N GLN A 36 8.35 -9.66 -19.42
CA GLN A 36 9.56 -10.45 -19.74
C GLN A 36 9.27 -11.88 -20.19
N GLN A 37 8.11 -12.45 -19.87
CA GLN A 37 7.73 -13.82 -20.26
C GLN A 37 6.66 -13.87 -21.35
N ALA A 38 6.51 -12.79 -22.13
CA ALA A 38 5.48 -12.72 -23.16
C ALA A 38 5.70 -13.74 -24.29
N ASP A 39 6.95 -14.01 -24.66
CA ASP A 39 7.28 -14.92 -25.77
C ASP A 39 7.29 -16.39 -25.33
N GLU A 40 7.84 -16.70 -24.16
CA GLU A 40 7.85 -18.04 -23.56
C GLU A 40 7.35 -17.99 -22.11
N PRO A 41 6.03 -18.03 -21.91
CA PRO A 41 5.45 -17.89 -20.58
C PRO A 41 5.75 -19.08 -19.68
N ASP A 42 6.50 -18.85 -18.59
CA ASP A 42 6.60 -19.82 -17.51
C ASP A 42 5.25 -19.86 -16.78
N ARG A 43 4.47 -20.91 -17.08
CA ARG A 43 3.12 -21.11 -16.53
C ARG A 43 3.12 -21.16 -15.01
N SER A 44 4.21 -21.55 -14.38
CA SER A 44 4.33 -21.56 -12.91
C SER A 44 4.40 -20.14 -12.33
N MET A 45 5.16 -19.25 -12.98
CA MET A 45 5.27 -17.84 -12.59
C MET A 45 3.98 -17.06 -12.86
N LEU A 46 3.27 -17.35 -13.94
CA LEU A 46 1.94 -16.76 -14.18
C LEU A 46 0.90 -17.24 -13.15
N PHE A 47 0.90 -18.52 -12.81
CA PHE A 47 -0.05 -19.09 -11.83
C PHE A 47 0.13 -18.47 -10.44
N TRP A 48 1.37 -18.34 -9.96
CA TRP A 48 1.66 -17.73 -8.65
C TRP A 48 1.68 -16.20 -8.70
N GLY A 49 1.98 -15.63 -9.86
CA GLY A 49 2.03 -14.19 -10.08
C GLY A 49 0.67 -13.52 -9.88
N ILE A 50 -0.41 -14.15 -10.35
CA ILE A 50 -1.77 -13.59 -10.24
C ILE A 50 -2.21 -13.42 -8.77
N PRO A 51 -2.14 -14.44 -7.88
CA PRO A 51 -2.42 -14.27 -6.46
C PRO A 51 -1.53 -13.22 -5.77
N ILE A 52 -0.22 -13.20 -6.06
CA ILE A 52 0.71 -12.23 -5.48
C ILE A 52 0.35 -10.81 -5.91
N ALA A 53 0.04 -10.61 -7.19
CA ALA A 53 -0.40 -9.33 -7.72
C ALA A 53 -1.72 -8.88 -7.07
N PHE A 54 -2.68 -9.80 -6.87
CA PHE A 54 -3.93 -9.51 -6.17
C PHE A 54 -3.69 -9.03 -4.73
N VAL A 55 -2.82 -9.73 -3.98
CA VAL A 55 -2.40 -9.28 -2.65
C VAL A 55 -1.72 -7.91 -2.71
N GLY A 56 -0.91 -7.67 -3.74
CA GLY A 56 -0.27 -6.37 -3.96
C GLY A 56 -1.28 -5.23 -4.18
N VAL A 57 -2.31 -5.45 -5.01
CA VAL A 57 -3.41 -4.49 -5.21
C VAL A 57 -4.16 -4.25 -3.90
N ALA A 58 -4.47 -5.31 -3.15
CA ALA A 58 -5.16 -5.18 -1.87
C ALA A 58 -4.32 -4.38 -0.84
N ALA A 59 -3.01 -4.64 -0.77
CA ALA A 59 -2.08 -3.89 0.08
C ALA A 59 -2.01 -2.41 -0.32
N LEU A 60 -1.99 -2.09 -1.61
CA LEU A 60 -2.08 -0.70 -2.08
C LEU A 60 -3.39 -0.04 -1.66
N ALA A 61 -4.53 -0.71 -1.87
CA ALA A 61 -5.83 -0.18 -1.50
C ALA A 61 -5.91 0.12 0.01
N ILE A 62 -5.42 -0.79 0.85
CA ILE A 62 -5.33 -0.61 2.31
C ILE A 62 -4.38 0.55 2.64
N GLY A 63 -3.20 0.61 2.02
CA GLY A 63 -2.23 1.67 2.23
C GLY A 63 -2.81 3.06 1.90
N ILE A 64 -3.53 3.18 0.79
CA ILE A 64 -4.21 4.43 0.39
C ILE A 64 -5.33 4.77 1.39
N ALA A 65 -6.17 3.80 1.77
CA ALA A 65 -7.29 4.04 2.68
C ALA A 65 -6.81 4.46 4.09
N VAL A 66 -5.83 3.75 4.65
CA VAL A 66 -5.25 4.07 5.97
C VAL A 66 -4.44 5.37 5.90
N GLY A 67 -3.67 5.57 4.82
CA GLY A 67 -2.91 6.79 4.60
C GLY A 67 -3.80 8.03 4.52
N THR A 68 -4.89 7.96 3.76
CA THR A 68 -5.86 9.07 3.62
C THR A 68 -6.64 9.32 4.92
N ALA A 69 -7.06 8.28 5.64
CA ALA A 69 -7.70 8.43 6.94
C ALA A 69 -6.75 9.11 7.95
N THR A 70 -5.49 8.69 7.97
CA THR A 70 -4.46 9.28 8.83
C THR A 70 -4.22 10.73 8.45
N TYR A 71 -4.00 11.04 7.16
CA TYR A 71 -3.80 12.40 6.67
C TYR A 71 -4.97 13.34 7.03
N ARG A 72 -6.22 12.90 6.85
CA ARG A 72 -7.40 13.67 7.23
C ARG A 72 -7.42 13.98 8.73
N HIS A 73 -7.04 13.02 9.57
CA HIS A 73 -6.95 13.22 11.02
C HIS A 73 -5.90 14.26 11.40
N TRP A 74 -4.72 14.26 10.77
CA TRP A 74 -3.68 15.25 11.02
C TRP A 74 -4.07 16.65 10.51
N ARG A 75 -4.64 16.73 9.30
CA ARG A 75 -5.09 18.00 8.72
C ARG A 75 -6.15 18.70 9.59
N GLY A 76 -7.12 17.94 10.10
CA GLY A 76 -8.17 18.49 10.97
C GLY A 76 -7.64 19.09 12.29
N ARG A 77 -6.53 18.55 12.83
CA ARG A 77 -5.89 19.14 14.02
C ARG A 77 -5.24 20.47 13.71
N ILE A 78 -4.48 20.56 12.62
CA ILE A 78 -3.80 21.79 12.20
C ILE A 78 -4.80 22.93 11.97
N THR A 79 -5.94 22.64 11.33
CA THR A 79 -6.97 23.67 11.08
C THR A 79 -7.66 24.15 12.34
N ASN A 80 -7.86 23.28 13.34
CA ASN A 80 -8.49 23.66 14.61
C ASN A 80 -7.53 24.48 15.49
N ASP A 81 -6.24 24.15 15.47
CA ASP A 81 -5.21 24.87 16.23
C ASP A 81 -4.89 26.26 15.64
N ALA A 82 -5.20 26.49 14.35
CA ALA A 82 -5.00 27.78 13.67
C ALA A 82 -6.18 28.76 13.87
N GLY A 83 -7.30 28.31 14.43
CA GLY A 83 -8.51 29.11 14.65
C GLY A 83 -8.75 29.54 16.10
N SER A 84 -7.83 29.21 17.01
CA SER A 84 -7.82 29.59 18.43
C SER A 84 -6.71 30.57 18.73
#